data_AF-A0A9D6IJQ1-F1
#
_entry.id   AF-A0A9D6IJQ1-F1
#
_cell.length_a   1.000
_cell.length_b   1.000
_cell.length_c   1.000
_cell.angle_alpha   90.00
_cell.angle_beta   90.00
_cell.angle_gamma   90.00
#
_symmetry.space_group_name_H-M   'P 1'
#
loop_
_entity.id
_entity.type
_entity.pdbx_description
1 polymer ?
#
loop_
_entity_poly.entity_id
_entity_poly.type
_entity_poly.pdbx_seq_one_letter_code
_entity_poly.pdbx_strand_id
1 'polypeptide(L)'
;MERNLGHYLGTEIDGKWWKRFTRDGMSLRGKGRYWFEGDSLCFLRYLTRSPITVPMGLVKAVEVGTWHAGRWAMGIPIIKLVWLHEGQTLVSGFILGKGHSEVETIVQDLKRRMSGTRVP
;
A
#
# COMPACT_ATOMS: atom_id res chain seq x y z
N MET A 1 16.69 9.92 -0.60
CA MET A 1 15.38 9.36 -0.98
C MET A 1 14.31 10.40 -0.74
N GLU A 2 13.55 10.73 -1.78
CA GLU A 2 12.41 11.63 -1.65
C GLU A 2 11.27 10.92 -0.89
N ARG A 3 10.71 11.60 0.11
CA ARG A 3 9.65 11.04 0.97
C ARG A 3 8.37 11.85 0.77
N ASN A 4 7.43 11.24 0.06
CA ASN A 4 6.16 11.85 -0.34
C ASN A 4 5.09 11.62 0.73
N LEU A 5 4.12 12.54 0.83
CA LEU A 5 3.02 12.42 1.78
C LEU A 5 2.00 11.38 1.32
N GLY A 6 1.44 10.63 2.26
CA GLY A 6 0.35 9.70 1.96
C GLY A 6 -0.45 9.31 3.19
N HIS A 7 -1.45 8.44 2.99
CA HIS A 7 -2.28 7.90 4.05
C HIS A 7 -2.38 6.38 3.89
N TYR A 8 -2.02 5.63 4.94
CA TYR A 8 -2.27 4.21 5.02
C TYR A 8 -3.65 3.95 5.67
N LEU A 9 -4.53 3.28 4.93
CA LEU A 9 -5.92 3.01 5.33
C LEU A 9 -6.10 1.67 6.05
N GLY A 10 -5.06 0.84 6.08
CA GLY A 10 -5.07 -0.47 6.73
C GLY A 10 -4.82 -1.61 5.75
N THR A 11 -4.59 -2.78 6.31
CA THR A 11 -4.47 -4.04 5.58
C THR A 11 -5.65 -4.94 5.90
N GLU A 12 -6.22 -5.55 4.87
CA GLU A 12 -7.22 -6.60 4.95
C GLU A 12 -6.58 -7.96 4.73
N ILE A 13 -7.14 -8.99 5.36
CA ILE A 13 -6.76 -10.40 5.17
C ILE A 13 -8.00 -11.10 4.60
N ASP A 14 -7.86 -11.77 3.46
CA ASP A 14 -8.97 -12.43 2.76
C ASP A 14 -10.21 -11.53 2.58
N GLY A 15 -9.97 -10.26 2.24
CA GLY A 15 -11.02 -9.24 2.03
C GLY A 15 -11.76 -8.79 3.30
N LYS A 16 -11.32 -9.21 4.49
CA LYS A 16 -11.87 -8.76 5.77
C LYS A 16 -10.88 -7.81 6.45
N TRP A 17 -11.37 -6.68 6.94
CA TRP A 17 -10.56 -5.81 7.78
C TRP A 17 -10.20 -6.53 9.07
N TRP A 18 -8.93 -6.91 9.19
CA TRP A 18 -8.46 -7.69 10.30
C TRP A 18 -7.92 -6.77 11.41
N LYS A 19 -8.81 -6.32 12.29
CA LYS A 19 -8.50 -5.46 13.45
C LYS A 19 -7.46 -6.06 14.43
N ARG A 20 -7.19 -7.37 14.36
CA ARG A 20 -6.26 -8.11 15.24
C ARG A 20 -4.85 -8.34 14.65
N PHE A 21 -4.51 -7.80 13.49
CA PHE A 21 -3.20 -8.03 12.87
C PHE A 21 -2.26 -6.95 13.40
N THR A 22 -1.73 -7.20 14.60
CA THR A 22 -0.82 -6.31 15.32
C THR A 22 0.63 -6.46 14.88
N ARG A 23 0.94 -7.46 14.04
CA ARG A 23 2.28 -7.68 13.47
C ARG A 23 2.63 -6.56 12.47
N ASP A 24 3.90 -6.17 12.49
CA ASP A 24 4.52 -5.14 11.63
C ASP A 24 3.83 -3.76 11.63
N GLY A 25 3.11 -3.46 12.71
CA GLY A 25 2.39 -2.21 12.88
C GLY A 25 1.21 -2.01 11.93
N MET A 26 0.78 -3.03 11.18
CA MET A 26 -0.32 -2.96 10.20
C MET A 26 -1.72 -2.77 10.84
N SER A 27 -1.81 -2.82 12.17
CA SER A 27 -3.02 -2.47 12.92
C SER A 27 -3.32 -0.97 12.93
N LEU A 28 -2.29 -0.13 12.80
CA LEU A 28 -2.39 1.31 12.90
C LEU A 28 -2.55 1.94 11.51
N ARG A 29 -3.63 2.71 11.35
CA ARG A 29 -3.90 3.53 10.17
C ARG A 29 -3.36 4.93 10.39
N GLY A 30 -3.15 5.68 9.32
CA GLY A 30 -2.90 7.12 9.45
C GLY A 30 -2.02 7.73 8.38
N LYS A 31 -1.86 9.05 8.51
CA LYS A 31 -0.98 9.85 7.68
C LYS A 31 0.48 9.45 7.90
N GLY A 32 1.26 9.57 6.85
CA GLY A 32 2.67 9.23 6.89
C GLY A 32 3.40 9.70 5.66
N ARG A 33 4.57 9.11 5.46
CA ARG A 33 5.37 9.30 4.27
C ARG A 33 5.66 7.97 3.59
N TYR A 34 5.66 7.97 2.28
CA TYR A 34 6.06 6.83 1.47
C TYR A 34 7.28 7.15 0.63
N TRP A 35 8.02 6.11 0.28
CA TRP A 35 9.13 6.15 -0.65
C TRP A 35 9.28 4.77 -1.30
N PHE A 36 10.03 4.72 -2.40
CA PHE A 36 10.46 3.46 -2.99
C PHE A 36 11.90 3.19 -2.58
N GLU A 37 12.17 1.96 -2.16
CA GLU A 37 13.50 1.46 -1.81
C GLU A 37 13.73 0.16 -2.56
N GLY A 38 14.61 0.19 -3.57
CA GLY A 38 14.72 -0.88 -4.55
C GLY A 38 13.36 -1.19 -5.19
N ASP A 39 12.95 -2.45 -5.10
CA ASP A 39 11.65 -2.96 -5.57
C ASP A 39 10.62 -3.05 -4.45
N SER A 40 10.69 -2.19 -3.43
CA SER A 40 9.71 -2.14 -2.35
C SER A 40 9.05 -0.78 -2.24
N LEU A 41 7.74 -0.78 -1.97
CA LEU A 41 7.04 0.39 -1.46
C LEU A 41 7.19 0.39 0.06
N CYS A 42 7.78 1.46 0.59
CA CYS A 42 7.93 1.67 2.03
C CYS A 42 6.99 2.79 2.48
N PHE A 43 6.27 2.59 3.59
CA PHE A 43 5.37 3.58 4.16
C PHE A 43 5.58 3.70 5.67
N LEU A 44 6.01 4.88 6.13
CA LEU A 44 6.15 5.19 7.56
C LEU A 44 5.03 6.12 8.01
N ARG A 45 4.17 5.63 8.90
CA ARG A 45 3.18 6.47 9.59
C ARG A 45 3.87 7.41 10.56
N TYR A 46 3.28 8.57 10.77
CA TYR A 46 3.70 9.45 11.85
C TYR A 46 3.58 8.75 13.21
N LEU A 47 4.50 9.05 14.12
CA LEU A 47 4.58 8.48 15.47
C LEU A 47 4.90 6.98 15.53
N THR A 48 5.21 6.34 14.40
CA THR A 48 5.73 4.96 14.35
C THR A 48 7.22 4.96 14.00
N ARG A 49 7.94 3.89 14.37
CA ARG A 49 9.39 3.76 14.11
C ARG A 49 9.72 2.86 12.91
N SER A 50 8.83 1.90 12.62
CA SER A 50 9.04 0.93 11.55
C SER A 50 8.09 1.19 10.38
N PRO A 51 8.60 1.25 9.14
CA PRO A 51 7.76 1.35 7.97
C PRO A 51 7.03 0.04 7.71
N ILE A 52 5.87 0.12 7.05
CA ILE A 52 5.32 -0.99 6.30
C ILE A 52 6.13 -1.11 5.01
N THR A 53 6.65 -2.30 4.74
CA THR A 53 7.36 -2.59 3.50
C THR A 53 6.55 -3.60 2.69
N VAL A 54 6.18 -3.22 1.47
CA VAL A 54 5.51 -4.10 0.51
C VAL A 54 6.48 -4.39 -0.64
N PRO A 55 7.08 -5.59 -0.70
CA PRO A 55 7.95 -5.97 -1.80
C PRO A 55 7.13 -6.17 -3.07
N MET A 56 7.50 -5.50 -4.17
CA MET A 56 6.77 -5.56 -5.44
C MET A 56 6.75 -6.96 -6.05
N GLY A 57 7.80 -7.77 -5.83
CA GLY A 57 7.82 -9.18 -6.24
C GLY A 57 6.77 -10.07 -5.56
N LEU A 58 6.21 -9.63 -4.42
CA LEU A 58 5.12 -10.32 -3.73
C LEU A 58 3.74 -9.76 -4.08
N VAL A 59 3.67 -8.62 -4.77
CA VAL A 59 2.42 -8.02 -5.22
C VAL A 59 1.87 -8.81 -6.42
N LYS A 60 0.61 -9.24 -6.31
CA LYS A 60 -0.14 -9.96 -7.35
C LYS A 60 -1.01 -9.03 -8.18
N ALA A 61 -1.52 -7.96 -7.58
CA ALA A 61 -2.33 -6.97 -8.28
C ALA A 61 -2.19 -5.58 -7.65
N VAL A 62 -2.36 -4.55 -8.48
CA VAL A 62 -2.57 -3.16 -8.07
C VAL A 62 -3.96 -2.77 -8.54
N GLU A 63 -4.84 -2.49 -7.59
CA GLU A 63 -6.21 -2.05 -7.85
C GLU A 63 -6.39 -0.60 -7.41
N VAL A 64 -7.40 0.05 -7.98
CA VAL A 64 -7.81 1.40 -7.57
C VAL A 64 -9.28 1.35 -7.21
N GLY A 65 -9.63 1.88 -6.05
CA GLY A 65 -11.02 1.98 -5.61
C GLY A 65 -11.25 3.22 -4.75
N THR A 66 -12.48 3.39 -4.26
CA THR A 66 -12.82 4.51 -3.36
C THR A 66 -13.11 4.06 -1.94
N TRP A 67 -13.19 2.74 -1.71
CA TRP A 67 -13.43 2.12 -0.41
C TRP A 67 -12.37 1.07 -0.08
N HIS A 68 -11.88 1.09 1.17
CA HIS A 68 -10.94 0.10 1.70
C HIS A 68 -11.05 0.00 3.22
N ALA A 69 -11.12 -1.21 3.77
CA ALA A 69 -11.09 -1.49 5.20
C ALA A 69 -12.10 -0.68 6.02
N GLY A 70 -13.33 -0.55 5.53
CA GLY A 70 -14.38 0.24 6.20
C GLY A 70 -14.16 1.75 6.14
N ARG A 71 -13.26 2.24 5.28
CA ARG A 71 -13.08 3.67 4.99
C ARG A 71 -13.51 3.96 3.57
N TRP A 72 -14.38 4.95 3.42
CA TRP A 72 -14.64 5.60 2.14
C TRP A 72 -13.77 6.86 2.06
N ALA A 73 -13.13 7.07 0.91
CA ALA A 73 -12.20 8.18 0.71
C ALA A 73 -12.83 9.39 -0.01
N MET A 74 -14.17 9.51 0.00
CA MET A 74 -14.90 10.68 -0.54
C MET A 74 -14.45 11.09 -1.96
N GLY A 75 -14.30 10.11 -2.86
CA GLY A 75 -13.86 10.34 -4.24
C GLY A 75 -12.34 10.45 -4.45
N ILE A 76 -11.54 10.44 -3.38
CA ILE A 76 -10.08 10.33 -3.50
C ILE A 76 -9.73 8.87 -3.84
N PRO A 77 -8.96 8.62 -4.90
CA PRO A 77 -8.53 7.26 -5.25
C PRO A 77 -7.71 6.59 -4.14
N ILE A 78 -8.05 5.33 -3.86
CA ILE A 78 -7.31 4.44 -2.98
C ILE A 78 -6.58 3.43 -3.85
N ILE A 79 -5.27 3.42 -3.77
CA ILE A 79 -4.42 2.39 -4.35
C ILE A 79 -4.41 1.19 -3.41
N LYS A 80 -4.79 0.03 -3.90
CA LYS A 80 -4.78 -1.23 -3.16
C LYS A 80 -3.71 -2.14 -3.72
N LEU A 81 -2.81 -2.59 -2.85
CA LEU A 81 -1.83 -3.60 -3.19
C LEU A 81 -2.34 -4.94 -2.68
N VAL A 82 -2.59 -5.87 -3.60
CA VAL A 82 -2.89 -7.27 -3.28
C VAL A 82 -1.58 -8.04 -3.33
N TRP A 83 -1.14 -8.63 -2.23
CA TRP A 83 0.20 -9.20 -2.11
C TRP A 83 0.25 -10.40 -1.16
N LEU A 84 1.24 -11.27 -1.39
CA LEU A 84 1.47 -12.44 -0.54
C LEU A 84 2.40 -12.09 0.62
N HIS A 85 2.03 -12.52 1.82
CA HIS A 85 2.88 -12.42 3.00
C HIS A 85 2.60 -13.61 3.92
N GLU A 86 3.65 -14.38 4.27
CA GLU A 86 3.54 -15.57 5.13
C GLU A 86 2.43 -16.56 4.68
N GLY A 87 2.27 -16.75 3.37
CA GLY A 87 1.24 -17.65 2.81
C GLY A 87 -0.19 -17.09 2.82
N GLN A 88 -0.40 -15.86 3.27
CA GLN A 88 -1.70 -15.18 3.26
C GLN A 88 -1.77 -14.11 2.17
N THR A 89 -2.97 -13.92 1.62
CA THR A 89 -3.24 -12.81 0.70
C THR A 89 -3.65 -11.58 1.52
N LEU A 90 -2.82 -10.55 1.45
CA LEU A 90 -3.04 -9.27 2.09
C LEU A 90 -3.49 -8.22 1.07
N VAL A 91 -4.37 -7.31 1.49
CA VAL A 91 -4.74 -6.14 0.70
C VAL A 91 -4.45 -4.88 1.49
N SER A 92 -3.37 -4.17 1.13
CA SER A 92 -2.96 -2.92 1.79
C SER A 92 -3.48 -1.72 1.00
N GLY A 93 -4.25 -0.86 1.65
CA GLY A 93 -4.86 0.32 1.02
C GLY A 93 -4.13 1.61 1.37
N PHE A 94 -3.86 2.42 0.35
CA PHE A 94 -3.14 3.68 0.47
C PHE A 94 -3.82 4.80 -0.33
N ILE A 95 -3.77 6.01 0.20
CA ILE A 95 -3.96 7.23 -0.59
C ILE A 95 -2.57 7.81 -0.83
N LEU A 96 -2.13 7.79 -2.08
CA LEU A 96 -0.83 8.30 -2.52
C LEU A 96 -1.04 9.35 -3.60
N GLY A 97 -0.24 10.41 -3.59
CA GLY A 97 -0.39 11.55 -4.49
C GLY A 97 -1.52 12.50 -4.11
N LYS A 98 -1.58 13.65 -4.79
CA LYS A 98 -2.49 14.77 -4.52
C LYS A 98 -3.67 14.85 -5.50
N GLY A 99 -3.73 13.99 -6.52
CA GLY A 99 -4.79 14.01 -7.52
C GLY A 99 -4.73 12.84 -8.49
N HIS A 100 -5.72 12.76 -9.38
CA HIS A 100 -5.94 11.63 -10.30
C HIS A 100 -4.72 11.32 -11.20
N SER A 101 -4.12 12.33 -11.83
CA SER A 101 -2.97 12.14 -12.72
C SER A 101 -1.72 11.62 -11.97
N GLU A 102 -1.50 12.07 -10.74
CA GLU A 102 -0.40 11.58 -9.91
C GLU A 102 -0.65 10.13 -9.45
N VAL A 103 -1.89 9.81 -9.04
CA VAL A 103 -2.31 8.45 -8.71
C VAL A 103 -2.08 7.52 -9.90
N GLU A 104 -2.49 7.91 -11.10
CA GLU A 104 -2.30 7.11 -12.31
C GLU A 104 -0.81 6.84 -12.58
N THR A 105 0.02 7.87 -12.46
CA THR A 105 1.48 7.75 -12.61
C THR A 105 2.07 6.76 -11.58
N ILE A 106 1.64 6.86 -10.32
CA ILE A 106 2.07 5.94 -9.26
C ILE A 106 1.62 4.51 -9.55
N VAL A 107 0.38 4.31 -10.00
CA VAL A 107 -0.16 2.98 -10.37
C VAL A 107 0.64 2.36 -11.51
N GLN A 108 0.99 3.15 -12.54
CA GLN A 108 1.82 2.65 -13.65
C GLN A 108 3.24 2.32 -13.18
N ASP A 109 3.85 3.12 -12.30
CA ASP A 109 5.16 2.81 -11.72
C ASP A 109 5.12 1.50 -10.91
N LEU A 110 4.10 1.31 -10.08
CA LEU A 110 3.89 0.07 -9.31
C LEU A 110 3.77 -1.14 -10.24
N LYS A 111 2.93 -1.06 -11.28
CA LYS A 111 2.76 -2.15 -12.28
C LYS A 111 4.05 -2.47 -13.03
N ARG A 112 4.85 -1.45 -13.37
CA ARG A 112 6.15 -1.63 -13.99
C ARG A 112 7.11 -2.37 -13.06
N ARG A 113 7.18 -1.97 -11.79
CA ARG A 113 8.03 -2.63 -10.78
C ARG A 113 7.63 -4.08 -10.54
N MET A 114 6.33 -4.39 -10.49
CA MET A 114 5.84 -5.77 -10.42
C MET A 114 6.32 -6.63 -11.59
N SER A 115 6.36 -6.06 -12.80
CA SER A 115 6.75 -6.77 -14.03
C SER A 115 8.26 -6.95 -14.15
N GLY A 116 9.05 -6.04 -13.56
CA GLY A 116 10.51 -6.11 -13.50
C GLY A 116 11.05 -7.19 -12.56
N THR A 117 10.23 -7.69 -11.62
CA THR A 117 10.60 -8.75 -10.67
C THR A 117 10.30 -10.16 -11.17
N ARG A 118 10.15 -10.36 -12.49
CA ARG A 118 10.19 -11.72 -13.07
C ARG A 118 11.63 -12.22 -13.02
N VAL A 119 12.01 -12.83 -11.90
CA VAL A 119 13.16 -13.73 -11.86
C VAL A 119 12.77 -14.99 -12.65
N PRO A 120 13.60 -15.44 -13.62
CA PRO A 120 13.35 -16.68 -14.36
C PRO A 120 13.34 -17.92 -13.45
#